data_AF-A0A971I2N7-F1
#
_entry.id   AF-A0A971I2N7-F1
#
_cell.length_a   1.000
_cell.length_b   1.000
_cell.length_c   1.000
_cell.angle_alpha   90.00
_cell.angle_beta   90.00
_cell.angle_gamma   90.00
#
_symmetry.space_group_name_H-M   'P 1'
#
loop_
_entity.id
_entity.type
_entity.pdbx_description
1 polymer ?
#
loop_
_entity_poly.entity_id
_entity_poly.type
_entity_poly.pdbx_seq_one_letter_code
_entity_poly.pdbx_strand_id
1 'polypeptide(L)'
;MRKKQEYYDLILKNRELAKDPEVLRCTCTQTLCEWHGRCRECVALHRYHKDHVPACLQPFINEKFKELVKIGELIAVEKEKTPIEYRLYVRGQDKKKSDKSE
;
A
#
# COMPACT_ATOMS: atom_id res chain seq x y z
N MET A 1 24.38 -14.87 -4.43
CA MET A 1 23.64 -14.19 -5.53
C MET A 1 23.00 -15.27 -6.40
N ARG A 2 21.79 -15.03 -6.93
CA ARG A 2 21.11 -16.02 -7.79
C ARG A 2 21.87 -16.25 -9.10
N LYS A 3 21.83 -17.46 -9.65
CA LYS A 3 22.35 -17.77 -11.00
C LYS A 3 21.44 -17.18 -12.09
N LYS A 4 21.96 -16.99 -13.30
CA LYS A 4 21.18 -16.44 -14.44
C LYS A 4 19.92 -17.24 -14.73
N GLN A 5 20.04 -18.58 -14.76
CA GLN A 5 18.90 -19.46 -15.03
C GLN A 5 17.81 -19.34 -13.95
N GLU A 6 18.20 -19.37 -12.67
CA GLU A 6 17.27 -19.22 -11.54
C GLU A 6 16.51 -17.88 -11.59
N TYR A 7 17.18 -16.80 -12.01
CA TYR A 7 16.52 -15.50 -12.19
C TYR A 7 15.52 -15.53 -13.36
N TYR A 8 15.89 -16.15 -14.48
CA TYR A 8 14.99 -16.28 -15.63
C TYR A 8 13.72 -17.07 -15.27
N ASP A 9 13.87 -18.20 -14.57
CA ASP A 9 12.74 -19.03 -14.13
C ASP A 9 11.80 -18.26 -13.18
N LEU A 10 12.38 -17.44 -12.28
CA LEU A 10 11.61 -16.53 -11.44
C LEU A 10 10.82 -15.51 -12.27
N ILE A 11 11.42 -14.91 -13.30
CA ILE A 11 10.73 -13.95 -14.17
C ILE A 11 9.56 -14.63 -14.92
N LEU A 12 9.74 -15.85 -15.41
CA LEU A 12 8.64 -16.61 -16.02
C LEU A 12 7.49 -16.82 -15.03
N LYS A 13 7.80 -17.23 -13.80
CA LYS A 13 6.79 -17.39 -12.74
C LYS A 13 6.08 -16.08 -12.40
N ASN A 14 6.82 -14.97 -12.28
CA ASN A 14 6.24 -13.66 -12.00
C ASN A 14 5.29 -13.19 -13.11
N ARG A 15 5.64 -13.44 -14.38
CA ARG A 15 4.76 -13.13 -15.53
C ARG A 15 3.47 -13.92 -15.48
N GLU A 16 3.54 -15.19 -15.06
CA GLU A 16 2.34 -16.02 -14.91
C GLU A 16 1.46 -15.52 -13.77
N LEU A 17 2.04 -15.26 -12.59
CA LEU A 17 1.32 -14.71 -11.45
C LEU A 17 0.65 -13.36 -11.76
N ALA A 18 1.31 -12.51 -12.53
CA ALA A 18 0.77 -11.20 -12.90
C ALA A 18 -0.43 -11.26 -13.88
N LYS A 19 -0.80 -12.45 -14.39
CA LYS A 19 -2.03 -12.65 -15.17
C LYS A 19 -3.25 -12.90 -14.30
N ASP A 20 -3.08 -13.34 -13.05
CA ASP A 20 -4.17 -13.66 -12.15
C ASP A 20 -4.79 -12.37 -11.56
N PRO A 21 -6.08 -12.07 -11.83
CA PRO A 21 -6.75 -10.91 -11.27
C PRO A 21 -6.76 -10.88 -9.73
N GLU A 22 -6.77 -12.04 -9.07
CA GLU A 22 -6.75 -12.12 -7.61
C GLU A 22 -5.39 -11.67 -7.06
N VAL A 23 -4.29 -12.00 -7.74
CA VAL A 23 -2.94 -11.51 -7.40
C VAL A 23 -2.84 -9.99 -7.59
N LEU A 24 -3.55 -9.43 -8.56
CA LEU A 24 -3.57 -7.99 -8.83
C LEU A 24 -4.52 -7.21 -7.92
N ARG A 25 -5.38 -7.90 -7.15
CA ARG A 25 -6.35 -7.26 -6.25
C ARG A 25 -5.63 -6.47 -5.16
N CYS A 26 -6.07 -5.24 -4.94
CA CYS A 26 -5.53 -4.41 -3.87
C CYS A 26 -5.90 -5.01 -2.51
N THR A 27 -4.90 -5.38 -1.70
CA THR A 27 -5.06 -5.94 -0.35
C THR A 27 -5.08 -4.87 0.76
N CYS A 28 -5.12 -3.59 0.39
CA CYS A 28 -5.07 -2.49 1.34
C CYS A 28 -6.33 -2.43 2.23
N THR A 29 -6.14 -2.30 3.55
CA THR A 29 -7.24 -2.19 4.53
C THR A 29 -7.97 -0.85 4.50
N GLN A 30 -7.40 0.17 3.83
CA GLN A 30 -7.97 1.52 3.76
C GLN A 30 -9.00 1.64 2.62
N THR A 31 -10.13 0.93 2.75
CA THR A 31 -11.16 0.84 1.69
C THR A 31 -11.89 2.15 1.40
N LEU A 32 -11.89 3.10 2.34
CA LEU A 32 -12.45 4.43 2.10
C LEU A 32 -11.48 5.38 1.39
N CYS A 33 -10.22 4.97 1.19
CA CYS A 33 -9.22 5.75 0.47
C CYS A 33 -9.66 5.95 -0.99
N GLU A 34 -9.54 7.17 -1.49
CA GLU A 34 -9.86 7.53 -2.86
C GLU A 34 -9.04 6.70 -3.87
N TRP A 35 -7.81 6.32 -3.51
CA TRP A 35 -6.89 5.57 -4.37
C TRP A 35 -6.96 4.06 -4.16
N HIS A 36 -7.94 3.57 -3.39
CA HIS A 36 -8.12 2.13 -3.21
C HIS A 36 -8.38 1.44 -4.56
N GLY A 37 -7.72 0.32 -4.82
CA GLY A 37 -7.74 -0.36 -6.13
C GLY A 37 -6.88 0.30 -7.22
N ARG A 38 -6.49 1.58 -7.07
CA ARG A 38 -5.65 2.34 -8.00
C ARG A 38 -4.17 2.25 -7.60
N CYS A 39 -3.62 1.03 -7.62
CA CYS A 39 -2.29 0.72 -7.07
C CYS A 39 -1.14 1.53 -7.71
N ARG A 40 -1.21 1.81 -9.02
CA ARG A 40 -0.17 2.56 -9.73
C ARG A 40 -0.11 4.01 -9.25
N GLU A 41 -1.26 4.66 -9.14
CA GLU A 41 -1.45 6.02 -8.64
C GLU A 41 -1.05 6.10 -7.16
N CYS A 42 -1.50 5.14 -6.35
CA CYS A 42 -1.16 5.03 -4.93
C CYS A 42 0.37 5.02 -4.73
N VAL A 43 1.09 4.16 -5.46
CA VAL A 43 2.57 4.08 -5.37
C VAL A 43 3.23 5.39 -5.84
N ALA A 44 2.72 6.03 -6.89
CA ALA A 44 3.26 7.30 -7.37
C ALA A 44 3.14 8.40 -6.30
N LEU A 45 1.98 8.52 -5.65
CA LEU A 45 1.73 9.52 -4.60
C LEU A 45 2.62 9.27 -3.37
N HIS A 46 2.70 8.03 -2.88
CA HIS A 46 3.57 7.69 -1.74
C HIS A 46 5.06 7.93 -2.06
N ARG A 47 5.49 7.65 -3.29
CA ARG A 47 6.87 7.93 -3.74
C ARG A 47 7.16 9.43 -3.79
N TYR A 48 6.21 10.24 -4.25
CA TYR A 48 6.37 11.69 -4.34
C TYR A 48 6.48 12.32 -2.95
N HIS A 49 5.54 12.01 -2.06
CA HIS A 49 5.49 12.60 -0.72
C HIS A 49 6.54 12.05 0.24
N LYS A 50 6.98 10.79 0.06
CA LYS A 50 7.98 10.11 0.93
C LYS A 50 7.65 10.10 2.42
N ASP A 51 6.40 10.34 2.79
CA ASP A 51 5.96 10.39 4.18
C ASP A 51 5.89 8.99 4.80
N HIS A 52 5.28 8.05 4.10
CA HIS A 52 5.21 6.64 4.51
C HIS A 52 4.96 5.71 3.31
N VAL A 53 5.17 4.40 3.54
CA VAL A 53 4.87 3.35 2.54
C VAL A 53 3.36 3.07 2.44
N PRO A 54 2.87 2.61 1.28
CA PRO A 54 1.48 2.19 1.11
C PRO A 54 1.04 1.16 2.16
N ALA A 55 -0.20 1.26 2.63
CA ALA A 55 -0.71 0.40 3.69
C ALA A 55 -0.71 -1.10 3.34
N CYS A 56 -0.85 -1.47 2.06
CA CYS A 56 -0.73 -2.87 1.61
C CYS A 56 0.70 -3.43 1.73
N LEU A 57 1.73 -2.58 1.79
CA LEU A 57 3.13 -3.01 1.97
C LEU A 57 3.57 -3.02 3.44
N GLN A 58 2.86 -2.32 4.31
CA GLN A 58 3.22 -2.20 5.74
C GLN A 58 3.35 -3.56 6.45
N PRO A 59 2.47 -4.57 6.26
CA PRO A 59 2.55 -5.82 7.02
C PRO A 59 3.89 -6.55 6.85
N PHE A 60 4.29 -6.85 5.61
CA PHE A 60 5.55 -7.58 5.38
C PHE A 60 6.79 -6.73 5.71
N ILE A 61 6.72 -5.41 5.55
CA ILE A 61 7.81 -4.50 5.94
C ILE A 61 7.96 -4.50 7.47
N ASN A 62 6.85 -4.39 8.20
CA ASN A 62 6.83 -4.42 9.66
C ASN A 62 7.34 -5.76 10.20
N GLU A 63 7.02 -6.89 9.55
CA GLU A 63 7.60 -8.20 9.90
C GLU A 63 9.13 -8.19 9.80
N LYS A 64 9.70 -7.61 8.73
CA LYS A 64 11.16 -7.50 8.60
C LYS A 64 11.76 -6.53 9.63
N PHE A 65 11.11 -5.41 9.89
CA PHE A 65 11.59 -4.46 10.91
C PHE A 65 11.53 -5.02 12.32
N LYS A 66 10.50 -5.81 12.67
CA LYS A 66 10.42 -6.46 13.99
C LYS A 66 11.65 -7.31 14.29
N GLU A 67 12.13 -8.07 13.31
CA GLU A 67 13.35 -8.86 13.48
C GLU A 67 14.61 -8.00 13.67
N LEU A 68 14.71 -6.87 12.96
CA LEU A 68 15.81 -5.92 13.12
C LEU A 68 15.80 -5.26 14.51
N VAL A 69 14.63 -4.82 14.95
CA VAL A 69 14.44 -4.07 16.21
C VAL A 69 14.76 -4.93 17.43
N LYS A 70 14.48 -6.25 17.38
CA LYS A 70 14.88 -7.22 18.42
C LYS A 70 16.38 -7.28 18.67
N ILE A 71 17.21 -7.05 17.65
CA ILE A 71 18.68 -7.10 17.79
C ILE A 71 19.18 -6.03 18.77
N GLY A 72 18.52 -4.87 18.79
CA GLY A 72 18.85 -3.78 19.71
C GLY A 72 18.05 -3.79 21.02
N GLU A 73 17.31 -4.86 21.32
CA GLU A 73 16.40 -4.94 22.48
C GLU A 73 15.35 -3.81 22.51
N LEU A 74 14.96 -3.32 21.33
CA LEU A 74 14.01 -2.22 21.18
C LEU A 74 12.57 -2.73 21.01
N ILE A 75 11.61 -1.81 21.16
CA ILE A 75 10.20 -2.03 20.83
C ILE A 75 9.80 -1.06 19.73
N ALA A 76 9.32 -1.59 18.60
CA ALA A 76 8.68 -0.79 17.56
C ALA A 76 7.19 -0.66 17.85
N VAL A 77 6.70 0.57 17.83
CA VAL A 77 5.28 0.89 18.01
C VAL A 77 4.67 1.36 16.69
N GLU A 78 3.46 0.92 16.39
CA GLU A 78 2.73 1.44 15.23
C GLU A 78 2.33 2.90 15.49
N LYS A 79 2.53 3.75 14.49
CA LYS A 79 2.04 5.14 14.53
C LYS A 79 0.52 5.15 14.43
N GLU A 80 -0.11 6.07 15.15
CA GLU A 80 -1.53 6.33 15.02
C GLU A 80 -1.90 6.63 13.55
N LYS A 81 -2.97 6.01 13.08
CA LYS A 81 -3.44 6.15 11.70
C LYS A 81 -4.31 7.40 11.58
N THR A 82 -4.34 7.99 10.39
CA THR A 82 -5.27 9.09 10.11
C THR A 82 -6.70 8.65 10.42
N PRO A 83 -7.43 9.43 11.24
CA PRO A 83 -8.79 9.09 11.61
C PRO A 83 -9.74 8.98 10.41
N ILE A 84 -10.74 8.12 10.53
CA ILE A 84 -11.65 7.78 9.42
C ILE A 84 -12.53 8.98 9.04
N GLU A 85 -12.87 9.82 10.01
CA GLU A 85 -13.66 11.04 9.85
C GLU A 85 -13.05 12.01 8.83
N TYR A 86 -11.72 12.03 8.63
CA TYR A 86 -11.10 12.93 7.67
C TYR A 86 -11.44 12.51 6.24
N ARG A 87 -11.49 11.20 5.97
CA ARG A 87 -11.91 10.67 4.66
C ARG A 87 -13.41 10.88 4.43
N LEU A 88 -14.22 10.73 5.48
CA LEU A 88 -15.65 11.03 5.41
C LEU A 88 -15.90 12.51 5.15
N TYR A 89 -15.12 13.39 5.77
CA TYR A 89 -15.16 14.83 5.54
C TYR A 89 -14.88 15.17 4.08
N VAL A 90 -13.82 14.63 3.48
CA VAL A 90 -13.50 14.83 2.05
C VAL A 90 -14.68 14.43 1.16
N ARG A 91 -15.24 13.23 1.35
CA ARG A 91 -16.43 12.78 0.60
C ARG A 91 -17.63 13.72 0.76
N GLY A 92 -17.83 14.24 1.98
CA GLY A 92 -18.87 15.23 2.26
C GLY A 92 -18.67 16.54 1.51
N GLN A 93 -17.43 17.00 1.35
CA GLN A 93 -17.10 18.20 0.56
C GLN A 93 -17.30 17.96 -0.93
N ASP A 94 -16.88 16.80 -1.45
CA ASP A 94 -17.04 16.45 -2.86
C ASP A 94 -18.51 16.42 -3.26
N LYS A 95 -19.37 15.82 -2.42
CA LYS A 95 -20.82 15.81 -2.63
C LYS A 95 -21.43 17.22 -2.63
N LYS A 96 -21.06 18.07 -1.66
CA LYS A 96 -21.52 19.47 -1.63
C LYS A 96 -21.09 20.25 -2.88
N LYS A 97 -19.95 19.89 -3.47
CA LYS A 97 -19.44 20.53 -4.68
C LYS A 97 -20.19 20.06 -5.93
N SER A 98 -20.52 18.77 -6.03
CA SER A 98 -21.35 18.25 -7.13
C SER A 98 -22.74 18.85 -7.12
N ASP A 99 -23.37 18.94 -5.94
CA ASP A 99 -24.72 19.46 -5.78
C ASP A 99 -24.84 20.98 -6.07
N LYS A 100 -23.71 21.71 -6.11
CA LYS A 100 -23.66 23.14 -6.47
C LYS A 100 -23.36 23.39 -7.96
N SER A 101 -22.98 22.35 -8.69
CA SER A 101 -22.65 22.41 -10.12
C SER A 101 -23.78 21.94 -11.04
N GLU A 102 -24.88 21.45 -10.47
CA GLU A 102 -26.18 21.21 -11.12
C GLU A 102 -27.12 22.41 -10.92
#